data_AF-A0A8C1LU66-F1
#
_entry.id   AF-A0A8C1LU66-F1
#
_cell.length_a   1.000
_cell.length_b   1.000
_cell.length_c   1.000
_cell.angle_alpha   90.00
_cell.angle_beta   90.00
_cell.angle_gamma   90.00
#
_symmetry.space_group_name_H-M   'P 1'
#
loop_
_entity.id
_entity.type
_entity.pdbx_description
1 polymer ?
#
loop_
_entity_poly.entity_id
_entity_poly.type
_entity_poly.pdbx_seq_one_letter_code
_entity_poly.pdbx_strand_id
1 'polypeptide(L)'
;MAEARISVDQNEFMCPVCLDLLKDPVAIPCGHSYCKRCITGCWDQEDRKKVYSCPQCRQTFSARPALAKNTILAEVVEKLKKTKLPADCDAGAGDVQCDVCTGRKYKAVKSCLMCLNSYCQNHLEQHESFFKGKGHNLTEATGRLQEMFCQKHEKLLEVFCCTDQKCICVLCTMDEHKNHNTVSAAAQRTEKQVFFS
;
A
#
# COMPACT_ATOMS: atom_id res chain seq x y z
N MET A 1 13.82 24.61 -21.81
CA MET A 1 14.70 24.05 -20.76
C MET A 1 14.10 22.73 -20.33
N ALA A 2 14.82 21.63 -20.47
CA ALA A 2 14.35 20.32 -20.04
C ALA A 2 14.57 20.20 -18.53
N GLU A 3 13.50 20.09 -17.76
CA GLU A 3 13.58 19.80 -16.33
C GLU A 3 14.04 18.34 -16.18
N ALA A 4 15.26 18.16 -15.68
CA ALA A 4 15.77 16.85 -15.31
C ALA A 4 14.98 16.36 -14.10
N ARG A 5 14.01 15.47 -14.35
CA ARG A 5 13.32 14.70 -13.32
C ARG A 5 14.29 13.65 -12.77
N ILE A 6 15.06 14.04 -11.76
CA ILE A 6 15.88 13.12 -10.97
C ILE A 6 14.90 12.22 -10.21
N SER A 7 14.88 10.93 -10.57
CA SER A 7 14.15 9.92 -9.80
C SER A 7 14.93 9.65 -8.51
N VAL A 8 14.57 10.35 -7.44
CA VAL A 8 15.19 10.15 -6.12
C VAL A 8 14.57 8.92 -5.45
N ASP A 9 15.43 8.03 -4.94
CA ASP A 9 14.98 6.80 -4.29
C ASP A 9 14.53 7.08 -2.85
N GLN A 10 13.35 6.57 -2.48
CA GLN A 10 12.78 6.83 -1.15
C GLN A 10 13.63 6.27 -0.01
N ASN A 11 14.46 5.27 -0.30
CA ASN A 11 15.31 4.65 0.70
C ASN A 11 16.41 5.60 1.20
N GLU A 12 16.75 6.63 0.41
CA GLU A 12 17.75 7.66 0.76
C GLU A 12 17.29 8.58 1.90
N PHE A 13 15.98 8.62 2.20
CA PHE A 13 15.40 9.45 3.27
C PHE A 13 14.79 8.64 4.41
N MET A 14 15.18 7.38 4.55
CA MET A 14 14.75 6.55 5.68
C MET A 14 15.58 6.86 6.92
N CYS A 15 14.93 6.93 8.07
CA CYS A 15 15.60 7.00 9.35
C CYS A 15 16.18 5.61 9.69
N PRO A 16 17.49 5.48 9.94
CA PRO A 16 18.11 4.18 10.24
C PRO A 16 17.73 3.61 11.62
N VAL A 17 17.05 4.40 12.46
CA VAL A 17 16.59 3.95 13.79
C VAL A 17 15.19 3.35 13.75
N CYS A 18 14.23 4.03 13.13
CA CYS A 18 12.85 3.54 13.02
C CYS A 18 12.52 2.86 11.69
N LEU A 19 13.46 2.86 10.74
CA LEU A 19 13.33 2.28 9.40
C LEU A 19 12.11 2.82 8.64
N ASP A 20 11.79 4.09 8.87
CA ASP A 20 10.65 4.80 8.29
C ASP A 20 11.13 6.15 7.75
N LEU A 21 10.36 6.74 6.83
CA LEU A 21 10.68 8.04 6.24
C LEU A 21 10.91 9.10 7.34
N LEU A 22 11.93 9.95 7.18
CA LEU A 22 12.31 10.93 8.19
C LEU A 22 11.14 11.84 8.62
N LYS A 23 10.85 11.86 9.93
CA LYS A 23 9.84 12.71 10.58
C LYS A 23 10.55 13.75 11.44
N ASP A 24 10.35 15.03 11.10
CA ASP A 24 11.15 16.15 11.63
C ASP A 24 12.65 15.82 11.57
N PRO A 25 13.22 15.68 10.36
CA PRO A 25 14.62 15.32 10.19
C PRO A 25 15.53 16.30 10.91
N VAL A 26 16.50 15.75 11.63
CA VAL A 26 17.60 16.49 12.25
C VAL A 26 18.91 15.89 11.75
N ALA A 27 19.88 16.74 11.45
CA ALA A 27 21.24 16.33 11.13
C ALA A 27 22.12 16.56 12.35
N ILE A 28 22.84 15.52 12.79
CA ILE A 28 23.80 15.65 13.89
C ILE A 28 25.18 16.05 13.33
N PRO A 29 26.15 16.49 14.16
CA PRO A 29 27.41 17.06 13.66
C PRO A 29 28.25 16.15 12.75
N CYS A 30 28.05 14.83 12.81
CA CYS A 30 28.71 13.89 11.90
C CYS A 30 28.04 13.79 10.52
N GLY A 31 26.99 14.57 10.23
CA GLY A 31 26.27 14.59 8.95
C GLY A 31 25.13 13.58 8.81
N HIS A 32 24.98 12.62 9.72
CA HIS A 32 23.89 11.65 9.68
C HIS A 32 22.56 12.27 10.11
N SER A 33 21.48 11.82 9.46
CA SER A 33 20.14 12.36 9.66
C SER A 33 19.19 11.34 10.29
N TYR A 34 18.38 11.81 11.23
CA TYR A 34 17.44 10.97 11.98
C TYR A 34 16.12 11.72 12.20
N CYS A 35 15.06 11.00 12.55
CA CYS A 35 13.88 11.62 13.14
C CYS A 35 14.28 12.25 14.48
N LYS A 36 13.85 13.50 14.76
CA LYS A 36 14.16 14.17 16.03
C LYS A 36 13.89 13.28 17.25
N ARG A 37 12.72 12.63 17.29
CA ARG A 37 12.33 11.74 18.38
C ARG A 37 13.22 10.49 18.51
N CYS A 38 13.67 9.93 17.39
CA CYS A 38 14.49 8.72 17.39
C CYS A 38 15.86 8.97 18.00
N ILE A 39 16.58 9.98 17.53
CA ILE A 39 17.90 10.31 18.07
C ILE A 39 17.83 10.82 19.51
N THR A 40 16.75 11.56 19.86
CA THR A 40 16.50 11.98 21.25
C THR A 40 16.37 10.76 22.15
N GLY A 41 15.56 9.77 21.77
CA GLY A 41 15.39 8.53 22.54
C GLY A 41 16.65 7.69 22.66
N CYS A 42 17.50 7.63 21.61
CA CYS A 42 18.81 6.99 21.70
C CYS A 42 19.68 7.65 22.78
N TRP A 43 19.77 8.97 22.78
CA TRP A 43 20.58 9.72 23.74
C TRP A 43 20.01 9.73 25.16
N ASP A 44 18.68 9.70 25.32
CA ASP A 44 18.05 9.63 26.65
C ASP A 44 18.41 8.31 27.36
N GLN A 45 18.64 7.23 26.61
CA GLN A 45 19.10 5.95 27.17
C GLN A 45 20.59 5.99 27.57
N GLU A 46 21.39 6.85 26.93
CA GLU A 46 22.83 7.02 27.17
C GLU A 46 23.17 8.11 28.21
N ASP A 47 22.17 8.86 28.70
CA ASP A 47 22.36 10.03 29.58
C ASP A 47 23.19 9.74 30.84
N ARG A 48 23.06 8.51 31.40
CA ARG A 48 23.85 8.05 32.55
C ARG A 48 25.36 8.00 32.28
N LYS A 49 25.78 7.82 31.02
CA LYS A 49 27.20 7.72 30.63
C LYS A 49 27.80 9.07 30.26
N LYS A 50 26.99 10.14 30.10
CA LYS A 50 27.41 11.48 29.63
C LYS A 50 28.22 11.47 28.33
N VAL A 51 28.10 10.41 27.53
CA VAL A 51 28.74 10.27 26.23
C VAL A 51 27.63 9.94 25.25
N TYR A 52 27.44 10.80 24.26
CA TYR A 52 26.39 10.67 23.26
C TYR A 52 27.00 10.11 21.99
N SER A 53 26.45 9.04 21.43
CA SER A 53 27.01 8.42 20.23
C SER A 53 26.07 8.56 19.03
N CYS A 54 26.66 8.63 17.84
CA CYS A 54 25.92 8.48 16.59
C CYS A 54 25.55 7.00 16.38
N PRO A 55 24.27 6.63 16.19
CA PRO A 55 23.87 5.24 15.96
C PRO A 55 24.50 4.59 14.74
N GLN A 56 24.91 5.37 13.73
CA GLN A 56 25.42 4.85 12.45
C GLN A 56 26.94 4.76 12.39
N CYS A 57 27.66 5.84 12.70
CA CYS A 57 29.13 5.85 12.64
C CYS A 57 29.83 5.75 13.99
N ARG A 58 29.07 5.70 15.10
CA ARG A 58 29.58 5.61 16.48
C ARG A 58 30.46 6.78 16.93
N GLN A 59 30.50 7.87 16.17
CA GLN A 59 31.18 9.10 16.61
C GLN A 59 30.57 9.58 17.92
N THR A 60 31.42 9.88 18.89
CA THR A 60 31.03 10.29 20.24
C THR A 60 31.10 11.80 20.41
N PHE A 61 30.18 12.32 21.22
CA PHE A 61 30.10 13.74 21.57
C PHE A 61 30.14 13.87 23.10
N SER A 62 30.98 14.78 23.59
CA SER A 62 31.16 15.05 25.04
C SER A 62 30.01 15.85 25.66
N ALA A 63 29.26 16.59 24.84
CA ALA A 63 28.03 17.27 25.22
C ALA A 63 26.90 16.85 24.29
N ARG A 64 25.66 16.92 24.78
CA ARG A 64 24.48 16.56 23.99
C ARG A 64 24.33 17.55 22.83
N PRO A 65 24.41 17.11 21.56
CA PRO A 65 24.26 18.02 20.44
C PRO A 65 22.86 18.66 20.41
N ALA A 66 22.80 19.94 20.10
CA ALA A 66 21.53 20.64 19.90
C ALA A 66 20.86 20.13 18.61
N LEU A 67 19.58 19.74 18.72
CA LEU A 67 18.83 19.19 17.60
C LEU A 67 17.94 20.26 16.97
N ALA A 68 18.41 20.87 15.89
CA ALA A 68 17.63 21.74 15.03
C ALA A 68 17.02 20.96 13.86
N LYS A 69 15.77 21.27 13.52
CA LYS A 69 15.10 20.69 12.36
C LYS A 69 15.83 21.12 11.09
N ASN A 70 16.18 20.16 10.24
CA ASN A 70 16.69 20.43 8.90
C ASN A 70 15.50 20.73 7.98
N THR A 71 15.27 22.02 7.70
CA THR A 71 14.13 22.50 6.91
C THR A 71 14.19 22.03 5.46
N ILE A 72 15.39 21.92 4.87
CA ILE A 72 15.58 21.45 3.50
C ILE A 72 15.23 19.97 3.39
N LEU A 73 15.78 19.12 4.28
CA LEU A 73 15.42 17.69 4.31
C LEU A 73 13.93 17.50 4.56
N ALA A 74 13.34 18.29 5.46
CA ALA A 74 11.90 18.24 5.69
C ALA A 74 11.12 18.59 4.43
N GLU A 75 11.48 19.65 3.71
CA GLU A 75 10.80 20.05 2.47
C GLU A 75 10.92 18.98 1.37
N VAL A 76 12.12 18.41 1.17
CA VAL A 76 12.33 17.36 0.16
C VAL A 76 11.53 16.11 0.50
N VAL A 77 11.51 15.70 1.77
CA VAL A 77 10.71 14.57 2.24
C VAL A 77 9.21 14.83 2.04
N GLU A 78 8.72 16.03 2.32
CA GLU A 78 7.32 16.41 2.10
C GLU A 78 6.97 16.46 0.61
N LYS A 79 7.86 16.98 -0.23
CA LYS A 79 7.70 16.94 -1.69
C LYS A 79 7.69 15.51 -2.21
N LEU A 80 8.55 14.63 -1.69
CA LEU A 80 8.57 13.22 -2.06
C LEU A 80 7.28 12.49 -1.67
N LYS A 81 6.71 12.81 -0.50
CA LYS A 81 5.38 12.34 -0.12
C LYS A 81 4.35 12.83 -1.12
N LYS A 82 4.33 14.15 -1.44
CA LYS A 82 3.36 14.76 -2.36
C LYS A 82 3.47 14.27 -3.81
N THR A 83 4.69 14.03 -4.31
CA THR A 83 4.93 13.56 -5.67
C THR A 83 4.47 12.11 -5.88
N LYS A 84 4.30 11.32 -4.81
CA LYS A 84 3.69 9.98 -4.86
C LYS A 84 2.24 9.92 -4.38
N LEU A 85 1.66 11.03 -3.93
CA LEU A 85 0.25 11.11 -3.55
C LEU A 85 -0.56 11.59 -4.76
N PRO A 86 -1.26 10.70 -5.51
CA PRO A 86 -2.53 11.15 -6.05
C PRO A 86 -3.37 11.61 -4.85
N ALA A 87 -3.81 12.86 -4.90
CA ALA A 87 -4.57 13.61 -3.91
C ALA A 87 -5.19 12.78 -2.77
N ASP A 88 -4.80 13.10 -1.54
CA ASP A 88 -5.46 12.71 -0.30
C ASP A 88 -6.97 13.01 -0.41
N CYS A 89 -7.74 11.98 -0.71
CA CYS A 89 -9.17 11.96 -0.48
C CYS A 89 -9.40 10.86 0.55
N ASP A 90 -9.57 11.28 1.80
CA ASP A 90 -10.26 10.47 2.80
C ASP A 90 -11.48 9.80 2.14
N ALA A 91 -11.75 8.53 2.47
CA ALA A 91 -12.89 7.84 1.85
C ALA A 91 -14.19 8.58 2.22
N GLY A 92 -14.81 9.21 1.22
CA GLY A 92 -16.09 9.88 1.36
C GLY A 92 -17.25 8.89 1.41
N ALA A 93 -18.47 9.42 1.57
CA ALA A 93 -19.68 8.59 1.49
C ALA A 93 -19.78 7.96 0.09
N GLY A 94 -19.66 6.63 0.02
CA GLY A 94 -19.73 5.86 -1.23
C GLY A 94 -18.38 5.40 -1.77
N ASP A 95 -17.25 5.85 -1.20
CA ASP A 95 -15.94 5.34 -1.58
C ASP A 95 -15.65 3.98 -0.94
N VAL A 96 -14.98 3.10 -1.70
CA VAL A 96 -14.46 1.83 -1.17
C VAL A 96 -13.25 2.14 -0.30
N GLN A 97 -13.23 1.61 0.92
CA GLN A 97 -12.16 1.86 1.88
C GLN A 97 -11.02 0.86 1.73
N CYS A 98 -9.80 1.28 2.06
CA CYS A 98 -8.67 0.38 2.14
C CYS A 98 -8.74 -0.52 3.38
N ASP A 99 -8.63 -1.83 3.16
CA ASP A 99 -8.74 -2.83 4.23
C ASP A 99 -7.52 -2.83 5.15
N VAL A 100 -6.33 -2.52 4.61
CA VAL A 100 -5.04 -2.60 5.33
C VAL A 100 -4.77 -1.41 6.26
N CYS A 101 -5.36 -0.24 5.99
CA CYS A 101 -5.13 0.95 6.82
C CYS A 101 -5.56 0.72 8.28
N THR A 102 -4.65 0.98 9.21
CA THR A 102 -4.90 0.97 10.65
C THR A 102 -5.25 2.39 11.11
N GLY A 103 -6.49 2.60 11.56
CA GLY A 103 -6.99 3.94 11.94
C GLY A 103 -7.76 4.63 10.82
N ARG A 104 -7.28 5.78 10.35
CA ARG A 104 -7.92 6.54 9.26
C ARG A 104 -7.95 5.70 7.98
N LYS A 105 -9.14 5.56 7.40
CA LYS A 105 -9.37 4.76 6.19
C LYS A 105 -9.30 5.65 4.95
N TYR A 106 -8.38 5.30 4.05
CA TYR A 106 -8.21 5.99 2.77
C TYR A 106 -9.02 5.31 1.68
N LYS A 107 -9.36 6.07 0.63
CA LYS A 107 -10.00 5.54 -0.57
C LYS A 107 -9.13 4.47 -1.22
N ALA A 108 -9.73 3.32 -1.49
CA ALA A 108 -9.12 2.25 -2.25
C ALA A 108 -9.12 2.60 -3.75
N VAL A 109 -8.00 2.32 -4.41
CA VAL A 109 -7.82 2.54 -5.85
C VAL A 109 -7.97 1.24 -6.64
N LYS A 110 -7.55 0.10 -6.05
CA LYS A 110 -7.68 -1.23 -6.64
C LYS A 110 -7.97 -2.26 -5.57
N SER A 111 -8.53 -3.38 -6.01
CA SER A 111 -8.74 -4.57 -5.20
C SER A 111 -8.01 -5.76 -5.79
N CYS A 112 -7.41 -6.60 -4.94
CA CYS A 112 -6.79 -7.85 -5.37
C CYS A 112 -7.74 -9.02 -5.20
N LEU A 113 -7.98 -9.74 -6.29
CA LEU A 113 -8.84 -10.92 -6.32
C LEU A 113 -8.24 -12.14 -5.60
N MET A 114 -6.91 -12.15 -5.38
CA MET A 114 -6.26 -13.24 -4.66
C MET A 114 -6.21 -12.99 -3.16
N CYS A 115 -6.00 -11.74 -2.75
CA CYS A 115 -5.95 -11.37 -1.32
C CYS A 115 -7.32 -11.03 -0.74
N LEU A 116 -8.33 -10.82 -1.58
CA LEU A 116 -9.66 -10.35 -1.18
C LEU A 116 -9.64 -9.02 -0.41
N ASN A 117 -8.68 -8.16 -0.74
CA ASN A 117 -8.48 -6.87 -0.09
C ASN A 117 -8.46 -5.73 -1.12
N SER A 118 -8.97 -4.59 -0.68
CA SER A 118 -8.92 -3.29 -1.34
C SER A 118 -7.79 -2.44 -0.76
N TYR A 119 -7.03 -1.82 -1.64
CA TYR A 119 -5.82 -1.08 -1.29
C TYR A 119 -5.93 0.38 -1.72
N CYS A 120 -5.58 1.31 -0.81
CA CYS A 120 -5.23 2.68 -1.20
C CYS A 120 -3.90 2.68 -1.96
N GLN A 121 -3.55 3.79 -2.61
CA GLN A 121 -2.37 3.87 -3.47
C GLN A 121 -1.08 3.38 -2.79
N ASN A 122 -0.83 3.81 -1.55
CA ASN A 122 0.36 3.40 -0.80
C ASN A 122 0.40 1.88 -0.51
N HIS A 123 -0.72 1.32 -0.05
CA HIS A 123 -0.79 -0.13 0.21
C HIS A 123 -0.78 -0.95 -1.07
N LEU A 124 -1.27 -0.39 -2.19
CA LEU A 124 -1.18 -1.02 -3.50
C LEU A 124 0.27 -1.10 -3.97
N GLU A 125 1.03 0.00 -3.89
CA GLU A 125 2.46 0.01 -4.26
C GLU A 125 3.27 -0.99 -3.41
N GLN A 126 2.99 -1.06 -2.10
CA GLN A 126 3.59 -2.06 -1.23
C GLN A 126 3.21 -3.47 -1.66
N HIS A 127 1.93 -3.73 -1.90
CA HIS A 127 1.45 -5.03 -2.39
C HIS A 127 2.14 -5.42 -3.71
N GLU A 128 2.19 -4.54 -4.70
CA GLU A 128 2.85 -4.81 -5.98
C GLU A 128 4.35 -5.07 -5.83
N SER A 129 5.01 -4.41 -4.87
CA SER A 129 6.41 -4.64 -4.53
C SER A 129 6.63 -6.02 -3.88
N PHE A 130 5.81 -6.39 -2.89
CA PHE A 130 5.88 -7.69 -2.20
C PHE A 130 5.52 -8.87 -3.11
N PHE A 131 4.57 -8.67 -4.02
CA PHE A 131 4.05 -9.70 -4.92
C PHE A 131 4.58 -9.56 -6.36
N LYS A 132 5.70 -8.86 -6.55
CA LYS A 132 6.31 -8.66 -7.88
C LYS A 132 6.58 -10.00 -8.55
N GLY A 133 5.90 -10.25 -9.68
CA GLY A 133 6.00 -11.50 -10.44
C GLY A 133 5.11 -12.65 -9.97
N LYS A 134 4.28 -12.48 -8.93
CA LYS A 134 3.37 -13.52 -8.41
C LYS A 134 1.95 -13.52 -9.01
N GLY A 135 1.71 -12.72 -10.05
CA GLY A 135 0.48 -12.78 -10.85
C GLY A 135 -0.81 -12.42 -10.10
N HIS A 136 -0.72 -11.62 -9.04
CA HIS A 136 -1.91 -11.13 -8.33
C HIS A 136 -2.77 -10.27 -9.26
N ASN A 137 -3.98 -10.75 -9.57
CA ASN A 137 -4.92 -10.02 -10.40
C ASN A 137 -5.57 -8.87 -9.63
N LEU A 138 -5.36 -7.65 -10.12
CA LEU A 138 -5.91 -6.42 -9.58
C LEU A 138 -7.06 -5.94 -10.46
N THR A 139 -8.17 -5.56 -9.83
CA THR A 139 -9.35 -4.98 -10.47
C THR A 139 -9.66 -3.61 -9.87
N GLU A 140 -10.63 -2.89 -10.43
CA GLU A 140 -11.13 -1.64 -9.84
C GLU A 140 -11.64 -1.86 -8.41
N ALA A 141 -11.42 -0.87 -7.55
CA ALA A 141 -11.85 -0.96 -6.17
C ALA A 141 -13.37 -1.16 -6.09
N THR A 142 -13.80 -2.21 -5.39
CA THR A 142 -15.22 -2.53 -5.23
C THR A 142 -15.54 -2.96 -3.81
N GLY A 143 -16.63 -2.46 -3.26
CA GLY A 143 -17.16 -2.89 -1.96
C GLY A 143 -17.78 -4.29 -2.00
N ARG A 144 -17.93 -4.87 -3.20
CA ARG A 144 -18.60 -6.16 -3.43
C ARG A 144 -17.63 -7.27 -3.81
N LEU A 145 -16.38 -7.19 -3.36
CA LEU A 145 -15.35 -8.19 -3.66
C LEU A 145 -15.78 -9.61 -3.29
N GLN A 146 -16.36 -9.79 -2.10
CA GLN A 146 -16.79 -11.10 -1.63
C GLN A 146 -17.91 -11.71 -2.49
N GLU A 147 -18.73 -10.89 -3.15
CA GLU A 147 -19.79 -11.37 -4.06
C GLU A 147 -19.22 -12.00 -5.34
N MET A 148 -17.94 -11.77 -5.66
CA MET A 148 -17.27 -12.36 -6.82
C MET A 148 -16.75 -13.78 -6.56
N PHE A 149 -16.87 -14.28 -5.32
CA PHE A 149 -16.35 -15.59 -4.91
C PHE A 149 -17.48 -16.52 -4.49
N CYS A 150 -17.33 -17.79 -4.85
CA CYS A 150 -18.22 -18.84 -4.41
C CYS A 150 -18.09 -19.04 -2.91
N GLN A 151 -19.19 -18.89 -2.19
CA GLN A 151 -19.24 -19.06 -0.73
C GLN A 151 -18.91 -20.50 -0.28
N LYS A 152 -19.11 -21.51 -1.13
CA LYS A 152 -18.82 -22.92 -0.82
C LYS A 152 -17.35 -23.30 -1.05
N HIS A 153 -16.72 -22.69 -2.05
CA HIS A 153 -15.42 -23.15 -2.57
C HIS A 153 -14.32 -22.08 -2.52
N GLU A 154 -14.67 -20.85 -2.16
CA GLU A 154 -13.76 -19.70 -2.07
C GLU A 154 -12.98 -19.46 -3.39
N LYS A 155 -13.61 -19.82 -4.52
CA LYS A 155 -13.10 -19.62 -5.89
C LYS A 155 -13.90 -18.58 -6.64
N LEU A 156 -13.27 -17.87 -7.57
CA LEU A 156 -13.94 -16.89 -8.42
C LEU A 156 -15.14 -17.50 -9.17
N LEU A 157 -16.19 -16.70 -9.28
CA LEU A 157 -17.39 -17.02 -10.04
C LEU A 157 -17.18 -16.72 -11.54
N GLU A 158 -16.40 -17.58 -12.20
CA GLU A 158 -16.00 -17.39 -13.61
C GLU A 158 -16.94 -18.06 -14.61
N VAL A 159 -17.91 -18.84 -14.14
CA VAL A 159 -18.83 -19.62 -14.97
C VAL A 159 -20.26 -19.16 -14.72
N PHE A 160 -21.09 -19.06 -15.76
CA PHE A 160 -22.51 -18.85 -15.64
C PHE A 160 -23.28 -20.14 -15.95
N CYS A 161 -24.15 -20.55 -15.04
CA CYS A 161 -25.09 -21.62 -15.27
C CYS A 161 -26.37 -21.06 -15.91
N CYS A 162 -26.62 -21.40 -17.17
CA CYS A 162 -27.83 -20.99 -17.89
C CYS A 162 -29.09 -21.65 -17.35
N THR A 163 -28.97 -22.87 -16.82
CA THR A 163 -30.09 -23.62 -16.24
C THR A 163 -30.62 -22.95 -14.96
N ASP A 164 -29.73 -22.55 -14.05
CA ASP A 164 -30.09 -21.90 -12.78
C ASP A 164 -30.02 -20.36 -12.81
N GLN A 165 -29.61 -19.79 -13.94
CA GLN A 165 -29.39 -18.37 -14.16
C GLN A 165 -28.50 -17.69 -13.10
N LYS A 166 -27.41 -18.34 -12.68
CA LYS A 166 -26.50 -17.81 -11.64
C LYS A 166 -25.02 -17.99 -11.99
N CYS A 167 -24.18 -17.09 -11.49
CA CYS A 167 -22.73 -17.25 -11.57
C CYS A 167 -22.24 -18.26 -10.53
N ILE A 168 -21.40 -19.20 -10.95
CA ILE A 168 -20.83 -20.29 -10.17
C ILE A 168 -19.30 -20.37 -10.40
N CYS A 169 -18.58 -21.03 -9.51
CA CYS A 169 -17.15 -21.32 -9.72
C CYS A 169 -16.95 -22.62 -10.51
N VAL A 170 -15.72 -22.85 -10.98
CA VAL A 170 -15.37 -24.07 -11.72
C VAL A 170 -15.58 -25.37 -10.93
N LEU A 171 -15.49 -25.35 -9.60
CA LEU A 171 -15.75 -26.54 -8.80
C LEU A 171 -17.25 -26.87 -8.77
N CYS A 172 -18.11 -25.85 -8.68
CA CYS A 172 -19.55 -26.02 -8.77
C CYS A 172 -20.01 -26.68 -10.09
N THR A 173 -19.29 -26.47 -11.20
CA THR A 173 -19.62 -27.13 -12.48
C THR A 173 -19.30 -28.61 -12.47
N MET A 174 -18.41 -29.07 -11.59
CA MET A 174 -18.03 -30.49 -11.49
C MET A 174 -18.89 -31.24 -10.47
N ASP A 175 -19.43 -30.52 -9.47
CA ASP A 175 -20.31 -31.04 -8.43
C ASP A 175 -21.79 -30.84 -8.79
N GLU A 176 -22.44 -29.84 -8.18
CA GLU A 176 -23.90 -29.65 -8.23
C GLU A 176 -24.43 -29.31 -9.63
N HIS A 177 -23.60 -28.72 -10.49
CA HIS A 177 -24.00 -28.25 -11.83
C HIS A 177 -23.45 -29.10 -12.98
N LYS A 178 -23.04 -30.35 -12.71
CA LYS A 178 -22.37 -31.24 -13.67
C LYS A 178 -23.10 -31.45 -15.00
N ASN A 179 -24.43 -31.45 -14.98
CA ASN A 179 -25.27 -31.69 -16.15
C ASN A 179 -26.02 -30.45 -16.63
N HIS A 180 -25.69 -29.28 -16.08
CA HIS A 180 -26.36 -28.03 -16.45
C HIS A 180 -25.66 -27.38 -17.63
N ASN A 181 -26.41 -26.60 -18.40
CA ASN A 181 -25.81 -25.81 -19.46
C ASN A 181 -25.02 -24.66 -18.83
N THR A 182 -23.70 -24.62 -19.05
CA THR A 182 -22.81 -23.61 -18.49
C THR A 182 -21.99 -22.94 -19.57
N VAL A 183 -21.83 -21.63 -19.47
CA VAL A 183 -20.98 -20.81 -20.34
C VAL A 183 -20.01 -20.01 -19.48
N SER A 184 -18.95 -19.43 -20.06
CA SER A 184 -18.08 -18.54 -19.30
C SER A 184 -18.84 -17.26 -18.92
N ALA A 185 -18.63 -16.76 -17.71
CA ALA A 185 -19.26 -15.52 -17.26
C ALA A 185 -18.86 -14.32 -18.15
N ALA A 186 -17.68 -14.36 -18.77
CA ALA A 186 -17.24 -13.38 -19.75
C ALA A 186 -18.09 -13.43 -21.04
N ALA A 187 -18.33 -14.63 -21.61
CA ALA A 187 -19.10 -14.79 -22.83
C ALA A 187 -20.55 -14.30 -22.67
N GLN A 188 -21.19 -14.66 -21.55
CA GLN A 188 -22.56 -14.24 -21.27
C GLN A 188 -22.72 -12.72 -21.11
N ARG A 189 -21.74 -12.04 -20.50
CA ARG A 189 -21.74 -10.55 -20.39
C ARG A 189 -21.65 -9.88 -21.76
N THR A 190 -21.01 -10.52 -22.73
CA THR A 190 -20.95 -10.04 -24.11
C THR A 190 -22.29 -10.24 -24.81
N GLU A 191 -22.93 -11.40 -24.68
CA GLU A 191 -24.24 -11.69 -25.31
C GLU A 191 -25.37 -10.76 -24.81
N LYS A 192 -25.38 -10.43 -23.51
CA LYS A 192 -26.36 -9.48 -22.96
C LYS A 192 -26.15 -8.04 -23.44
N GLN A 193 -24.96 -7.65 -23.88
CA GLN A 193 -24.72 -6.30 -24.41
C GLN A 193 -25.10 -6.18 -25.89
N VAL A 194 -25.07 -7.28 -26.64
CA VAL A 194 -25.45 -7.30 -28.07
C VAL A 194 -26.97 -7.25 -28.27
N PHE A 195 -27.75 -7.78 -27.32
CA PHE A 195 -29.23 -7.73 -27.39
C PHE A 195 -29.85 -6.36 -27.01
N PHE A 196 -29.04 -5.41 -26.55
CA PHE A 196 -29.47 -4.06 -26.18
C PHE A 196 -28.82 -2.95 -27.04
N SER A 197 -28.21 -3.31 -28.18
CA SER A 197 -27.74 -2.37 -29.21
C SER A 197 -28.73 -2.27 -30.37
#